data_AF-A0A259RYJ4-F1
#
_entry.id   AF-A0A259RYJ4-F1
#
_cell.length_a   1.000
_cell.length_b   1.000
_cell.length_c   1.000
_cell.angle_alpha   90.00
_cell.angle_beta   90.00
_cell.angle_gamma   90.00
#
_symmetry.space_group_name_H-M   'P 1'
#
loop_
_entity.id
_entity.type
_entity.pdbx_description
1 polymer ?
#
loop_
_entity_poly.entity_id
_entity_poly.type
_entity_poly.pdbx_seq_one_letter_code
_entity_poly.pdbx_strand_id
1 'polypeptide(L)'
;MIDTPDTYVRERATEGRKDLRYPAAPAPLAVPVYDNHCHLEIADGEVGLSLQEQLDRAQAVGIAGVVQASGDVESSRWAVDAAESDPRVLAAVAIHPNDAPTYAEAGRLDEAIAVIDGLAARPRTRAIGETGLDYFRTEEPGRAAQHTSFEAHIALAKKHGIAMQIHDRDAHDDVLETLRRVGAPDRTVFHCFSGDAAMARICADAGYYLSFA
;
A
#
# COMPACT_ATOMS: atom_id res chain seq x y z
N MET A 1 -23.84 8.45 12.17
CA MET A 1 -22.70 9.30 12.52
C MET A 1 -21.48 8.54 12.06
N ILE A 2 -20.89 8.99 10.95
CA ILE A 2 -19.66 8.42 10.40
C ILE A 2 -18.56 9.06 11.24
N ASP A 3 -17.78 8.27 11.97
CA ASP A 3 -16.58 8.77 12.62
C ASP A 3 -15.64 9.31 11.53
N THR A 4 -15.27 10.57 11.63
CA THR A 4 -14.34 11.21 10.70
C THR A 4 -12.97 10.53 10.84
N PRO A 5 -12.21 10.29 9.76
CA PRO A 5 -10.88 9.65 9.80
C PRO A 5 -9.78 10.35 10.64
N ASP A 6 -10.09 11.26 11.55
CA ASP A 6 -9.09 12.08 12.25
C ASP A 6 -8.41 11.35 13.44
N THR A 7 -8.72 10.09 13.72
CA THR A 7 -8.22 9.36 14.91
C THR A 7 -7.01 8.46 14.69
N TYR A 8 -6.54 8.29 13.45
CA TYR A 8 -5.33 7.52 13.16
C TYR A 8 -4.39 8.30 12.24
N VAL A 9 -3.54 9.13 12.85
CA VAL A 9 -2.45 9.83 12.17
C VAL A 9 -1.13 9.30 12.72
N ARG A 10 -0.28 8.76 11.85
CA ARG A 10 1.07 8.31 12.23
C ARG A 10 2.07 9.46 12.03
N GLU A 11 2.87 9.76 13.04
CA GLU A 11 4.03 10.63 12.89
C GLU A 11 5.26 9.78 12.50
N ARG A 12 6.02 10.21 11.48
CA ARG A 12 7.31 9.58 11.16
C ARG A 12 8.33 9.90 12.27
N ALA A 13 9.14 8.91 12.66
CA ALA A 13 10.22 9.10 13.63
C ALA A 13 11.11 10.31 13.25
N THR A 14 11.37 11.17 14.23
CA THR A 14 11.96 12.51 14.07
C THR A 14 13.49 12.52 13.94
N GLU A 15 14.17 11.38 14.03
CA GLU A 15 15.63 11.33 14.01
C GLU A 15 16.20 11.67 12.61
N GLY A 16 16.69 12.91 12.47
CA GLY A 16 17.57 13.33 11.37
C GLY A 16 16.96 14.14 10.23
N ARG A 17 15.72 14.65 10.34
CA ARG A 17 15.08 15.40 9.24
C ARG A 17 15.57 16.85 9.14
N LYS A 18 15.96 17.28 7.93
CA LYS A 18 16.55 18.60 7.65
C LYS A 18 15.58 19.66 7.12
N ASP A 19 14.34 19.31 6.76
CA ASP A 19 13.27 20.27 6.46
C ASP A 19 11.90 19.56 6.57
N LEU A 20 10.99 20.12 7.35
CA LEU A 20 9.62 19.64 7.57
C LEU A 20 8.59 20.60 6.94
N ARG A 21 9.01 21.57 6.13
CA ARG A 21 8.06 22.44 5.44
C ARG A 21 7.56 21.75 4.19
N TYR A 22 6.27 21.92 3.91
CA TYR A 22 5.74 21.51 2.61
C TYR A 22 6.41 22.31 1.49
N PRO A 23 6.88 21.65 0.42
CA PRO A 23 7.41 22.35 -0.74
C PRO A 23 6.31 23.18 -1.41
N ALA A 24 6.71 24.19 -2.19
CA ALA A 24 5.79 24.92 -3.04
C ALA A 24 5.14 23.98 -4.06
N ALA A 25 3.85 24.18 -4.33
CA ALA A 25 3.14 23.36 -5.31
C ALA A 25 3.79 23.50 -6.71
N PRO A 26 4.05 22.40 -7.43
CA PRO A 26 4.55 22.45 -8.79
C PRO A 26 3.48 22.98 -9.76
N ALA A 27 3.88 23.23 -11.01
CA ALA A 27 2.92 23.50 -12.08
C ALA A 27 2.00 22.27 -12.28
N PRO A 28 0.70 22.46 -12.57
CA PRO A 28 -0.22 21.34 -12.78
C PRO A 28 0.18 20.47 -13.97
N LEU A 29 -0.08 19.17 -13.86
CA LEU A 29 0.11 18.22 -14.97
C LEU A 29 -0.79 18.55 -16.16
N ALA A 30 -0.27 18.34 -17.37
CA ALA A 30 -1.01 18.58 -18.61
C ALA A 30 -2.20 17.62 -18.80
N VAL A 31 -2.11 16.42 -18.22
CA VAL A 31 -3.17 15.40 -18.20
C VAL A 31 -3.38 14.98 -16.75
N PRO A 32 -4.62 14.98 -16.24
CA PRO A 32 -4.88 14.48 -14.90
C PRO A 32 -4.47 13.01 -14.75
N VAL A 33 -3.79 12.67 -13.67
CA VAL A 33 -3.35 11.30 -13.36
C VAL A 33 -3.84 10.84 -12.00
N TYR A 34 -3.83 9.53 -11.77
CA TYR A 34 -4.05 8.98 -10.44
C TYR A 34 -2.70 8.72 -9.78
N ASP A 35 -2.57 9.14 -8.52
CA ASP A 35 -1.50 8.63 -7.67
C ASP A 35 -1.87 7.19 -7.28
N ASN A 36 -1.08 6.23 -7.73
CA ASN A 36 -1.42 4.83 -7.48
C ASN A 36 -1.01 4.35 -6.09
N HIS A 37 -0.27 5.12 -5.30
CA HIS A 37 0.18 4.67 -3.98
C HIS A 37 0.60 5.85 -3.10
N CYS A 38 -0.28 6.25 -2.19
CA CYS A 38 0.01 7.29 -1.21
C CYS A 38 -0.27 6.82 0.21
N HIS A 39 0.31 7.53 1.18
CA HIS A 39 0.05 7.37 2.60
C HIS A 39 -0.35 8.72 3.22
N LEU A 40 -1.63 9.09 3.08
CA LEU A 40 -2.17 10.37 3.59
C LEU A 40 -2.47 10.35 5.10
N GLU A 41 -2.48 9.17 5.72
CA GLU A 41 -2.59 8.94 7.17
C GLU A 41 -1.29 9.26 7.92
N ILE A 42 -0.19 9.40 7.20
CA ILE A 42 1.09 9.78 7.78
C ILE A 42 1.18 11.30 7.80
N ALA A 43 1.09 11.89 8.98
CA ALA A 43 1.39 13.31 9.13
C ALA A 43 2.86 13.55 8.80
N ASP A 44 3.06 14.40 7.82
CA ASP A 44 4.35 15.02 7.55
C ASP A 44 4.27 16.51 7.84
N GLY A 45 5.43 17.11 8.03
CA GLY A 45 5.63 18.53 8.16
C GLY A 45 5.27 19.18 9.49
N GLU A 46 5.54 20.50 9.59
CA GLU A 46 5.34 21.28 10.83
C GLU A 46 3.86 21.51 11.17
N VAL A 47 2.97 21.37 10.18
CA VAL A 47 1.52 21.56 10.32
C VAL A 47 0.82 20.34 9.71
N GLY A 48 0.01 19.64 10.51
CA GLY A 48 -0.83 18.56 10.00
C GLY A 48 -1.84 19.08 8.99
N LEU A 49 -2.06 18.33 7.91
CA LEU A 49 -3.11 18.61 6.93
C LEU A 49 -4.22 17.57 7.08
N SER A 50 -5.46 18.04 7.10
CA SER A 50 -6.63 17.16 6.98
C SER A 50 -6.61 16.42 5.64
N LEU A 51 -7.32 15.29 5.56
CA LEU A 51 -7.48 14.53 4.32
C LEU A 51 -7.95 15.44 3.17
N GLN A 52 -8.94 16.30 3.43
CA GLN A 52 -9.49 17.23 2.45
C GLN A 52 -8.41 18.20 1.92
N GLU A 53 -7.60 18.79 2.82
CA GLU A 53 -6.53 19.72 2.41
C GLU A 53 -5.44 19.03 1.60
N GLN A 54 -5.08 17.79 1.94
CA GLN A 54 -4.12 17.00 1.16
C GLN A 54 -4.66 16.74 -0.25
N LEU A 55 -5.92 16.32 -0.37
CA LEU A 55 -6.57 16.03 -1.65
C LEU A 55 -6.77 17.30 -2.50
N ASP A 56 -7.13 18.43 -1.89
CA ASP A 56 -7.29 19.70 -2.61
C ASP A 56 -5.96 20.19 -3.19
N ARG A 57 -4.87 20.04 -2.42
CA ARG A 57 -3.51 20.34 -2.91
C ARG A 57 -3.11 19.41 -4.05
N ALA A 58 -3.39 18.12 -3.95
CA ALA A 58 -3.09 17.14 -5.00
C ALA A 58 -3.88 17.45 -6.29
N GLN A 59 -5.17 17.76 -6.16
CA GLN A 59 -6.03 18.10 -7.28
C GLN A 59 -5.61 19.39 -7.98
N ALA A 60 -5.16 20.40 -7.21
CA ALA A 60 -4.67 21.67 -7.76
C ALA A 60 -3.48 21.50 -8.71
N VAL A 61 -2.73 20.39 -8.60
CA VAL A 61 -1.57 20.08 -9.46
C VAL A 61 -1.83 18.95 -10.46
N GLY A 62 -3.10 18.54 -10.63
CA GLY A 62 -3.50 17.56 -11.65
C GLY A 62 -3.54 16.11 -11.17
N ILE A 63 -3.55 15.84 -9.87
CA ILE A 63 -3.86 14.50 -9.34
C ILE A 63 -5.39 14.35 -9.25
N ALA A 64 -5.96 13.53 -10.11
CA ALA A 64 -7.40 13.31 -10.21
C ALA A 64 -7.98 12.48 -9.05
N GLY A 65 -7.13 11.68 -8.42
CA GLY A 65 -7.47 10.83 -7.28
C GLY A 65 -6.28 9.99 -6.86
N VAL A 66 -6.44 9.25 -5.76
CA VAL A 66 -5.36 8.51 -5.13
C VAL A 66 -5.80 7.10 -4.75
N VAL A 67 -4.85 6.18 -4.69
CA VAL A 67 -5.00 4.91 -3.98
C VAL A 67 -4.23 5.01 -2.67
N GLN A 68 -4.98 5.07 -1.58
CA GLN A 68 -4.47 5.11 -0.22
C GLN A 68 -4.01 3.72 0.21
N ALA A 69 -2.70 3.54 0.30
CA ALA A 69 -2.08 2.32 0.79
C ALA A 69 -2.16 2.20 2.31
N SER A 70 -2.03 0.98 2.80
CA SER A 70 -2.00 0.68 4.23
C SER A 70 -1.06 -0.49 4.50
N GLY A 71 -0.72 -0.74 5.77
CA GLY A 71 0.23 -1.79 6.15
C GLY A 71 -0.16 -2.61 7.38
N ASP A 72 -1.24 -2.24 8.06
CA ASP A 72 -1.78 -2.99 9.18
C ASP A 72 -3.30 -2.86 9.24
N VAL A 73 -3.92 -3.49 10.24
CA VAL A 73 -5.39 -3.48 10.41
C VAL A 73 -5.92 -2.06 10.61
N GLU A 74 -5.26 -1.25 11.43
CA GLU A 74 -5.68 0.10 11.78
C GLU A 74 -5.59 1.06 10.58
N SER A 75 -4.46 1.08 9.87
CA SER A 75 -4.29 1.85 8.63
C SER A 75 -5.22 1.35 7.52
N SER A 76 -5.51 0.05 7.46
CA SER A 76 -6.48 -0.50 6.50
C SER A 76 -7.90 -0.01 6.77
N ARG A 77 -8.32 0.04 8.05
CA ARG A 77 -9.62 0.61 8.44
C ARG A 77 -9.70 2.08 8.07
N TRP A 78 -8.66 2.84 8.40
CA TRP A 78 -8.56 4.25 8.05
C TRP A 78 -8.65 4.47 6.53
N ALA A 79 -7.95 3.67 5.73
CA ALA A 79 -7.98 3.77 4.28
C ALA A 79 -9.38 3.54 3.71
N VAL A 80 -10.13 2.57 4.26
CA VAL A 80 -11.54 2.33 3.90
C VAL A 80 -12.41 3.53 4.26
N ASP A 81 -12.28 4.07 5.47
CA ASP A 81 -13.07 5.23 5.92
C ASP A 81 -12.75 6.49 5.08
N ALA A 82 -11.48 6.70 4.73
CA ALA A 82 -11.04 7.76 3.80
C ALA A 82 -11.66 7.57 2.40
N ALA A 83 -11.63 6.35 1.87
CA ALA A 83 -12.24 6.03 0.59
C ALA A 83 -13.76 6.22 0.59
N GLU A 84 -14.44 5.96 1.70
CA GLU A 84 -15.90 6.14 1.81
C GLU A 84 -16.30 7.60 2.01
N SER A 85 -15.44 8.42 2.62
CA SER A 85 -15.70 9.83 2.87
C SER A 85 -15.40 10.74 1.68
N ASP A 86 -14.47 10.37 0.78
CA ASP A 86 -14.10 11.18 -0.38
C ASP A 86 -14.04 10.38 -1.71
N PRO A 87 -14.77 10.80 -2.77
CA PRO A 87 -14.78 10.10 -4.05
C PRO A 87 -13.44 10.09 -4.80
N ARG A 88 -12.47 10.93 -4.40
CA ARG A 88 -11.11 10.97 -4.95
C ARG A 88 -10.22 9.85 -4.41
N VAL A 89 -10.63 9.14 -3.36
CA VAL A 89 -9.81 8.12 -2.68
C VAL A 89 -10.33 6.71 -2.97
N LEU A 90 -9.43 5.81 -3.34
CA LEU A 90 -9.64 4.36 -3.30
C LEU A 90 -8.75 3.76 -2.21
N ALA A 91 -9.18 2.68 -1.57
CA ALA A 91 -8.40 2.02 -0.53
C ALA A 91 -7.60 0.83 -1.10
N ALA A 92 -6.38 0.66 -0.62
CA ALA A 92 -5.63 -0.59 -0.64
C ALA A 92 -5.45 -1.09 0.80
N VAL A 93 -5.74 -2.37 1.05
CA VAL A 93 -5.72 -2.98 2.39
C VAL A 93 -4.78 -4.17 2.46
N ALA A 94 -3.94 -4.25 3.48
CA ALA A 94 -3.00 -5.36 3.68
C ALA A 94 -2.37 -5.36 5.07
N ILE A 95 -1.63 -6.44 5.36
CA ILE A 95 -0.54 -6.47 6.33
C ILE A 95 0.80 -6.39 5.59
N HIS A 96 1.57 -5.35 5.87
CA HIS A 96 2.88 -5.08 5.27
C HIS A 96 3.90 -6.15 5.67
N PRO A 97 4.88 -6.51 4.80
CA PRO A 97 5.89 -7.51 5.12
C PRO A 97 6.64 -7.25 6.44
N ASN A 98 6.90 -5.99 6.77
CA ASN A 98 7.56 -5.65 8.03
C ASN A 98 6.68 -5.80 9.28
N ASP A 99 5.35 -5.79 9.14
CA ASP A 99 4.42 -5.96 10.26
C ASP A 99 3.98 -7.44 10.44
N ALA A 100 3.99 -8.23 9.36
CA ALA A 100 3.59 -9.64 9.39
C ALA A 100 4.32 -10.50 10.46
N PRO A 101 5.65 -10.37 10.68
CA PRO A 101 6.34 -11.07 11.76
C PRO A 101 5.78 -10.73 13.14
N THR A 102 5.50 -9.45 13.42
CA THR A 102 4.95 -9.01 14.71
C THR A 102 3.55 -9.60 14.95
N TYR A 103 2.70 -9.63 13.92
CA TYR A 103 1.39 -10.29 14.02
C TYR A 103 1.52 -11.80 14.25
N ALA A 104 2.49 -12.46 13.60
CA ALA A 104 2.72 -13.89 13.75
C ALA A 104 3.24 -14.26 15.16
N GLU A 105 4.21 -13.52 15.69
CA GLU A 105 4.75 -13.69 17.04
C GLU A 105 3.66 -13.53 18.11
N ALA A 106 2.71 -12.63 17.88
CA ALA A 106 1.55 -12.44 18.75
C ALA A 106 0.46 -13.52 18.57
N GLY A 107 0.58 -14.42 17.59
CA GLY A 107 -0.45 -15.41 17.26
C GLY A 107 -1.72 -14.80 16.64
N ARG A 108 -1.60 -13.64 16.01
CA ARG A 108 -2.73 -12.82 15.50
C ARG A 108 -2.72 -12.61 13.98
N LEU A 109 -1.79 -13.22 13.25
CA LEU A 109 -1.70 -13.05 11.81
C LEU A 109 -2.97 -13.49 11.08
N ASP A 110 -3.53 -14.65 11.42
CA ASP A 110 -4.77 -15.15 10.80
C ASP A 110 -5.98 -14.24 11.10
N GLU A 111 -6.07 -13.71 12.33
CA GLU A 111 -7.09 -12.74 12.73
C GLU A 111 -6.97 -11.46 11.88
N ALA A 112 -5.75 -10.94 11.72
CA ALA A 112 -5.47 -9.76 10.93
C ALA A 112 -5.85 -9.97 9.46
N ILE A 113 -5.45 -11.09 8.86
CA ILE A 113 -5.82 -11.47 7.49
C ILE A 113 -7.34 -11.57 7.32
N ALA A 114 -8.06 -12.12 8.30
CA ALA A 114 -9.53 -12.17 8.26
C ALA A 114 -10.17 -10.78 8.30
N VAL A 115 -9.56 -9.83 9.02
CA VAL A 115 -10.00 -8.42 9.00
C VAL A 115 -9.76 -7.81 7.62
N ILE A 116 -8.57 -8.03 7.03
CA ILE A 116 -8.25 -7.57 5.66
C ILE A 116 -9.25 -8.12 4.63
N ASP A 117 -9.63 -9.39 4.74
CA ASP A 117 -10.65 -10.00 3.87
C ASP A 117 -12.00 -9.25 3.94
N GLY A 118 -12.45 -8.88 5.14
CA GLY A 118 -13.67 -8.09 5.33
C GLY A 118 -13.56 -6.68 4.74
N LEU A 119 -12.40 -6.03 4.85
CA LEU A 119 -12.15 -4.70 4.30
C LEU A 119 -12.00 -4.71 2.77
N ALA A 120 -11.43 -5.79 2.21
CA ALA A 120 -11.28 -6.00 0.78
C ALA A 120 -12.62 -6.10 0.04
N ALA A 121 -13.68 -6.52 0.74
CA ALA A 121 -15.04 -6.60 0.18
C ALA A 121 -15.73 -5.22 0.03
N ARG A 122 -15.15 -4.14 0.56
CA ARG A 122 -15.80 -2.81 0.53
C ARG A 122 -15.78 -2.22 -0.89
N PRO A 123 -16.84 -1.52 -1.34
CA PRO A 123 -16.98 -1.11 -2.75
C PRO A 123 -15.87 -0.21 -3.31
N ARG A 124 -15.19 0.53 -2.41
CA ARG A 124 -14.11 1.47 -2.74
C ARG A 124 -12.73 0.96 -2.36
N THR A 125 -12.65 -0.26 -1.81
CA THR A 125 -11.38 -1.00 -1.71
C THR A 125 -11.10 -1.65 -3.05
N ARG A 126 -9.99 -1.25 -3.68
CA ARG A 126 -9.67 -1.61 -5.08
C ARG A 126 -8.30 -2.24 -5.24
N ALA A 127 -7.56 -2.40 -4.15
CA ALA A 127 -6.36 -3.20 -4.13
C ALA A 127 -6.16 -3.93 -2.79
N ILE A 128 -5.42 -5.03 -2.84
CA ILE A 128 -4.71 -5.59 -1.70
C ILE A 128 -3.29 -5.02 -1.74
N GLY A 129 -2.93 -4.23 -0.74
CA GLY A 129 -1.65 -3.54 -0.70
C GLY A 129 -1.57 -2.57 0.49
N GLU A 130 -0.38 -2.33 1.04
CA GLU A 130 0.92 -2.80 0.57
C GLU A 130 1.28 -4.17 1.18
N THR A 131 1.48 -5.17 0.32
CA THR A 131 1.85 -6.56 0.72
C THR A 131 3.09 -7.00 -0.05
N GLY A 132 3.75 -8.10 0.33
CA GLY A 132 4.91 -8.61 -0.40
C GLY A 132 5.99 -9.08 0.55
N LEU A 133 7.26 -8.86 0.18
CA LEU A 133 8.45 -9.32 0.92
C LEU A 133 9.45 -8.17 1.09
N ASP A 134 10.07 -8.09 2.27
CA ASP A 134 11.12 -7.10 2.60
C ASP A 134 12.22 -7.79 3.40
N TYR A 135 13.30 -8.16 2.72
CA TYR A 135 14.46 -8.83 3.33
C TYR A 135 15.51 -7.85 3.84
N PHE A 136 15.36 -6.57 3.51
CA PHE A 136 16.23 -5.51 4.00
C PHE A 136 15.93 -5.16 5.47
N ARG A 137 14.65 -5.20 5.86
CA ARG A 137 14.22 -4.88 7.24
C ARG A 137 13.84 -6.10 8.09
N THR A 138 13.70 -7.27 7.47
CA THR A 138 13.28 -8.49 8.17
C THR A 138 14.34 -9.58 8.07
N GLU A 139 14.87 -9.93 9.25
CA GLU A 139 15.78 -11.05 9.44
C GLU A 139 15.10 -12.39 9.15
N GLU A 140 15.92 -13.43 8.91
CA GLU A 140 15.47 -14.76 8.48
C GLU A 140 14.31 -15.36 9.31
N PRO A 141 14.28 -15.27 10.65
CA PRO A 141 13.18 -15.80 11.45
C PRO A 141 11.81 -15.19 11.14
N GLY A 142 11.77 -13.95 10.66
CA GLY A 142 10.52 -13.25 10.31
C GLY A 142 10.02 -13.54 8.89
N ARG A 143 10.87 -14.11 8.01
CA ARG A 143 10.53 -14.27 6.59
C ARG A 143 9.38 -15.24 6.35
N ALA A 144 9.26 -16.30 7.15
CA ALA A 144 8.16 -17.25 7.03
C ALA A 144 6.78 -16.58 7.23
N ALA A 145 6.70 -15.61 8.14
CA ALA A 145 5.49 -14.82 8.35
C ALA A 145 5.17 -13.91 7.15
N GLN A 146 6.18 -13.33 6.50
CA GLN A 146 5.99 -12.55 5.27
C GLN A 146 5.41 -13.40 4.15
N HIS A 147 5.99 -14.58 3.89
CA HIS A 147 5.48 -15.51 2.86
C HIS A 147 4.04 -15.93 3.14
N THR A 148 3.73 -16.29 4.39
CA THR A 148 2.37 -16.68 4.81
C THR A 148 1.37 -15.54 4.55
N SER A 149 1.73 -14.32 4.97
CA SER A 149 0.94 -13.12 4.74
C SER A 149 0.77 -12.83 3.25
N PHE A 150 1.85 -12.87 2.47
CA PHE A 150 1.83 -12.54 1.04
C PHE A 150 0.98 -13.52 0.24
N GLU A 151 1.10 -14.83 0.49
CA GLU A 151 0.26 -15.86 -0.15
C GLU A 151 -1.23 -15.69 0.18
N ALA A 152 -1.55 -15.37 1.44
CA ALA A 152 -2.92 -15.08 1.84
C ALA A 152 -3.47 -13.84 1.13
N HIS A 153 -2.69 -12.77 1.03
CA HIS A 153 -3.05 -11.55 0.31
C HIS A 153 -3.25 -11.79 -1.20
N ILE A 154 -2.41 -12.63 -1.83
CA ILE A 154 -2.62 -13.07 -3.22
C ILE A 154 -3.98 -13.76 -3.36
N ALA A 155 -4.32 -14.65 -2.44
CA ALA A 155 -5.61 -15.32 -2.45
C ALA A 155 -6.79 -14.33 -2.28
N LEU A 156 -6.65 -13.33 -1.40
CA LEU A 156 -7.68 -12.29 -1.21
C LEU A 156 -7.86 -11.41 -2.45
N ALA A 157 -6.76 -10.98 -3.10
CA ALA A 157 -6.84 -10.17 -4.31
C ALA A 157 -7.62 -10.90 -5.42
N LYS A 158 -7.35 -12.22 -5.59
CA LYS A 158 -8.10 -13.08 -6.52
C LYS A 158 -9.56 -13.26 -6.10
N LYS A 159 -9.81 -13.55 -4.82
CA LYS A 159 -11.15 -13.76 -4.26
C LYS A 159 -12.07 -12.57 -4.54
N HIS A 160 -11.57 -11.36 -4.36
CA HIS A 160 -12.35 -10.12 -4.52
C HIS A 160 -12.25 -9.52 -5.93
N GLY A 161 -11.40 -10.06 -6.81
CA GLY A 161 -11.21 -9.55 -8.17
C GLY A 161 -10.64 -8.12 -8.21
N ILE A 162 -9.84 -7.76 -7.21
CA ILE A 162 -9.22 -6.44 -7.08
C ILE A 162 -7.71 -6.51 -7.38
N ALA A 163 -7.08 -5.36 -7.59
CA ALA A 163 -5.65 -5.32 -7.89
C ALA A 163 -4.82 -5.77 -6.68
N MET A 164 -3.54 -6.06 -6.91
CA MET A 164 -2.56 -6.25 -5.86
C MET A 164 -1.38 -5.30 -6.05
N GLN A 165 -0.92 -4.69 -4.96
CA GLN A 165 0.24 -3.80 -4.93
C GLN A 165 1.31 -4.41 -4.04
N ILE A 166 2.44 -4.71 -4.67
CA ILE A 166 3.55 -5.46 -4.10
C ILE A 166 4.65 -4.51 -3.67
N HIS A 167 5.01 -4.56 -2.39
CA HIS A 167 6.31 -4.16 -1.88
C HIS A 167 7.32 -5.27 -2.11
N ASP A 168 8.44 -4.90 -2.68
CA ASP A 168 9.55 -5.81 -2.90
C ASP A 168 10.85 -5.08 -2.59
N ARG A 169 11.60 -5.61 -1.61
CA ARG A 169 12.91 -5.08 -1.24
C ARG A 169 13.86 -6.20 -0.87
N ASP A 170 14.95 -6.30 -1.64
CA ASP A 170 15.96 -7.36 -1.53
C ASP A 170 15.36 -8.78 -1.56
N ALA A 171 14.18 -8.96 -2.17
CA ALA A 171 13.40 -10.19 -2.16
C ALA A 171 12.84 -10.57 -3.56
N HIS A 172 13.40 -10.00 -4.63
CA HIS A 172 12.89 -10.06 -6.00
C HIS A 172 12.57 -11.48 -6.49
N ASP A 173 13.50 -12.40 -6.30
CA ASP A 173 13.37 -13.78 -6.78
C ASP A 173 12.23 -14.51 -6.06
N ASP A 174 12.14 -14.35 -4.74
CA ASP A 174 11.13 -14.99 -3.90
C ASP A 174 9.72 -14.43 -4.14
N VAL A 175 9.61 -13.12 -4.41
CA VAL A 175 8.34 -12.50 -4.83
C VAL A 175 7.88 -13.12 -6.15
N LEU A 176 8.76 -13.16 -7.16
CA LEU A 176 8.44 -13.71 -8.47
C LEU A 176 8.17 -15.22 -8.42
N GLU A 177 8.92 -15.99 -7.63
CA GLU A 177 8.69 -17.41 -7.41
C GLU A 177 7.31 -17.63 -6.78
N THR A 178 6.97 -16.88 -5.74
CA THR A 178 5.67 -16.97 -5.07
C THR A 178 4.53 -16.70 -6.03
N LEU A 179 4.59 -15.60 -6.81
CA LEU A 179 3.60 -15.29 -7.84
C LEU A 179 3.43 -16.42 -8.87
N ARG A 180 4.52 -17.06 -9.29
CA ARG A 180 4.44 -18.21 -10.22
C ARG A 180 3.84 -19.44 -9.55
N ARG A 181 4.24 -19.74 -8.32
CA ARG A 181 3.84 -20.94 -7.57
C ARG A 181 2.37 -20.91 -7.18
N VAL A 182 1.89 -19.80 -6.63
CA VAL A 182 0.48 -19.67 -6.20
C VAL A 182 -0.42 -19.08 -7.27
N GLY A 183 0.16 -18.58 -8.37
CA GLY A 183 -0.50 -17.82 -9.43
C GLY A 183 -0.70 -16.35 -9.04
N ALA A 184 -0.35 -15.43 -9.93
CA ALA A 184 -0.58 -14.00 -9.68
C ALA A 184 -2.06 -13.62 -9.83
N PRO A 185 -2.53 -12.55 -9.15
CA PRO A 185 -3.76 -11.87 -9.52
C PRO A 185 -3.70 -11.27 -10.93
N ASP A 186 -4.84 -11.10 -11.59
CA ASP A 186 -4.92 -10.56 -12.96
C ASP A 186 -4.32 -9.15 -13.09
N ARG A 187 -4.36 -8.37 -12.01
CA ARG A 187 -3.81 -7.02 -11.93
C ARG A 187 -2.79 -6.97 -10.81
N THR A 188 -1.54 -7.14 -11.17
CA THR A 188 -0.40 -7.09 -10.24
C THR A 188 0.46 -5.87 -10.54
N VAL A 189 0.71 -5.07 -9.51
CA VAL A 189 1.55 -3.87 -9.56
C VAL A 189 2.73 -4.08 -8.62
N PHE A 190 3.95 -3.94 -9.12
CA PHE A 190 5.14 -3.78 -8.28
C PHE A 190 5.27 -2.29 -7.95
N HIS A 191 4.96 -1.95 -6.70
CA HIS A 191 5.07 -0.58 -6.21
C HIS A 191 6.55 -0.19 -6.07
N CYS A 192 6.89 1.05 -6.42
CA CYS A 192 8.23 1.62 -6.27
C CYS A 192 9.30 0.65 -6.78
N PHE A 193 9.13 0.22 -8.03
CA PHE A 193 9.93 -0.84 -8.63
C PHE A 193 11.42 -0.50 -8.54
N SER A 194 12.16 -1.38 -7.87
CA SER A 194 13.59 -1.23 -7.59
C SER A 194 14.45 -2.35 -8.20
N GLY A 195 13.84 -3.26 -8.96
CA GLY A 195 14.53 -4.36 -9.63
C GLY A 195 15.30 -3.92 -10.88
N ASP A 196 15.98 -4.88 -11.49
CA ASP A 196 16.79 -4.64 -12.68
C ASP A 196 16.01 -4.82 -14.00
N ALA A 197 16.72 -4.64 -15.12
CA ALA A 197 16.13 -4.79 -16.46
C ALA A 197 15.65 -6.22 -16.75
N ALA A 198 16.28 -7.24 -16.15
CA ALA A 198 15.87 -8.63 -16.34
C ALA A 198 14.54 -8.91 -15.62
N MET A 199 14.42 -8.42 -14.38
CA MET A 199 13.16 -8.48 -13.63
C MET A 199 12.05 -7.70 -14.34
N ALA A 200 12.34 -6.49 -14.82
CA ALA A 200 11.37 -5.69 -15.55
C ALA A 200 10.83 -6.42 -16.79
N ARG A 201 11.69 -7.17 -17.50
CA ARG A 201 11.29 -7.98 -18.64
C ARG A 201 10.36 -9.13 -18.23
N ILE A 202 10.69 -9.83 -17.15
CA ILE A 202 9.83 -10.89 -16.59
C ILE A 202 8.44 -10.34 -16.25
N CYS A 203 8.39 -9.20 -15.55
CA CYS A 203 7.14 -8.55 -15.17
C CYS A 203 6.32 -8.14 -16.41
N ALA A 204 6.95 -7.55 -17.42
CA ALA A 204 6.29 -7.18 -18.66
C ALA A 204 5.74 -8.38 -19.43
N ASP A 205 6.52 -9.46 -19.56
CA ASP A 205 6.08 -10.69 -20.23
C ASP A 205 4.93 -11.38 -19.48
N ALA A 206 4.85 -11.21 -18.14
CA ALA A 206 3.76 -11.69 -17.31
C ALA A 206 2.54 -10.74 -17.25
N GLY A 207 2.62 -9.55 -17.86
CA GLY A 207 1.54 -8.55 -17.84
C GLY A 207 1.42 -7.76 -16.53
N TYR A 208 2.45 -7.77 -15.70
CA TYR A 208 2.50 -6.98 -14.46
C TYR A 208 2.87 -5.52 -14.74
N TYR A 209 2.41 -4.63 -13.86
CA TYR A 209 2.72 -3.20 -13.92
C TYR A 209 3.88 -2.87 -12.98
N LEU A 210 4.73 -1.93 -13.37
CA LEU A 210 5.83 -1.40 -12.56
C LEU A 210 5.54 0.08 -12.29
N SER A 211 5.51 0.51 -11.03
CA SER A 211 5.34 1.91 -10.67
C SER A 211 6.66 2.57 -10.26
N PHE A 212 6.72 3.89 -10.41
CA PHE A 212 7.89 4.73 -10.15
C PHE A 212 7.48 5.89 -9.23
N ALA A 213 8.34 6.24 -8.28
CA ALA A 213 8.15 7.31 -7.29
C ALA A 213 9.46 8.07 -7.05
#